data_AF-A0A7V9P9L1-F1
#
_entry.id   AF-A0A7V9P9L1-F1
#
_cell.length_a   1.000
_cell.length_b   1.000
_cell.length_c   1.000
_cell.angle_alpha   90.00
_cell.angle_beta   90.00
_cell.angle_gamma   90.00
#
_symmetry.space_group_name_H-M   'P 1'
#
loop_
_entity.id
_entity.type
_entity.pdbx_description
1 polymer ?
#
loop_
_entity_poly.entity_id
_entity_poly.type
_entity_poly.pdbx_seq_one_letter_code
_entity_poly.pdbx_strand_id
1 'polypeptide(L)' 'GVKASGGVKGIEDAKAMVEAGATRIGASVGVKIAQEASGVKSDIVAGNY' A
#
# COMPACT_ATOMS: atom_id res chain seq x y z
N GLY A 1 16.97 -0.35 9.15
CA GLY A 1 15.91 -0.04 8.16
C GLY A 1 14.82 0.77 8.82
N VAL A 2 14.34 1.82 8.16
CA VAL A 2 13.33 2.75 8.69
C VAL A 2 11.93 2.21 8.38
N LYS A 3 11.01 2.22 9.35
CA LYS A 3 9.61 1.80 9.16
C LYS A 3 8.70 3.03 9.15
N ALA A 4 7.94 3.22 8.08
CA ALA A 4 6.81 4.15 8.04
C ALA A 4 5.52 3.40 8.36
N SER A 5 4.69 3.95 9.26
CA SER A 5 3.40 3.36 9.62
C SER A 5 2.37 4.44 9.92
N GLY A 6 1.12 4.21 9.51
CA GLY A 6 0.01 5.15 9.66
C GLY A 6 -0.20 6.02 8.42
N GLY A 7 -1.46 6.16 8.00
CA GLY A 7 -1.84 7.11 6.94
C GLY A 7 -1.65 6.66 5.48
N VAL A 8 -1.04 5.51 5.21
CA VAL A 8 -0.84 4.99 3.84
C VAL A 8 -2.14 4.39 3.30
N LYS A 9 -2.76 5.02 2.28
CA LYS A 9 -4.08 4.63 1.73
C LYS A 9 -3.99 3.90 0.38
N GLY A 10 -2.82 3.86 -0.23
CA GLY A 10 -2.60 3.25 -1.54
C GLY A 10 -1.14 3.31 -1.97
N ILE A 11 -0.90 2.95 -3.22
CA ILE A 11 0.44 2.86 -3.78
C ILE A 11 1.20 4.20 -3.83
N GLU A 12 0.51 5.32 -4.07
CA GLU A 12 1.13 6.64 -4.18
C GLU A 12 1.72 7.10 -2.84
N ASP A 13 0.94 6.97 -1.77
CA ASP A 13 1.40 7.23 -0.41
C ASP A 13 2.56 6.30 -0.04
N ALA A 14 2.48 5.02 -0.42
CA ALA A 14 3.54 4.06 -0.15
C ALA A 14 4.85 4.44 -0.86
N LYS A 15 4.77 4.93 -2.12
CA LYS A 15 5.93 5.43 -2.87
C LYS A 15 6.54 6.66 -2.21
N ALA A 16 5.72 7.64 -1.83
CA ALA A 16 6.20 8.84 -1.15
C ALA A 16 6.95 8.51 0.16
N MET A 17 6.48 7.52 0.91
CA MET A 17 7.16 7.06 2.13
C MET A 17 8.51 6.40 1.83
N VAL A 18 8.61 5.63 0.74
CA VAL A 18 9.87 5.02 0.30
C VAL A 18 10.86 6.10 -0.16
N GLU A 19 10.39 7.10 -0.91
CA GLU A 19 11.20 8.26 -1.34
C GLU A 19 11.69 9.09 -0.15
N ALA A 20 10.89 9.19 0.91
CA ALA A 20 11.30 9.77 2.18
C ALA A 20 12.31 8.91 2.98
N GLY A 21 12.70 7.73 2.46
CA GLY A 21 13.71 6.86 3.04
C GLY A 21 13.17 5.68 3.86
N ALA A 22 11.86 5.42 3.82
CA ALA A 22 11.29 4.25 4.49
C ALA A 22 11.72 2.97 3.77
N THR A 23 12.31 2.04 4.53
CA THR A 23 12.69 0.71 4.06
C THR A 23 11.58 -0.34 4.30
N ARG A 24 10.58 0.01 5.11
CA ARG A 24 9.44 -0.85 5.46
C ARG A 24 8.18 -0.01 5.59
N ILE A 25 7.08 -0.48 5.03
CA ILE A 25 5.77 0.18 5.10
C ILE A 25 4.80 -0.67 5.92
N GLY A 26 4.19 -0.08 6.95
CA GLY A 26 3.09 -0.65 7.71
C GLY A 26 1.78 0.02 7.34
N ALA A 27 0.94 -0.68 6.59
CA ALA A 27 -0.35 -0.19 6.12
C ALA A 27 -1.45 -1.25 6.30
N SER A 28 -2.61 -0.85 6.79
CA SER A 28 -3.78 -1.74 6.91
C SER A 28 -4.35 -2.17 5.55
N VAL A 29 -4.02 -1.42 4.49
CA VAL A 29 -4.43 -1.67 3.10
C VAL A 29 -3.33 -2.35 2.28
N GLY A 30 -2.47 -3.14 2.91
CA GLY A 30 -1.31 -3.77 2.26
C GLY A 30 -1.66 -4.61 1.02
N VAL A 31 -2.79 -5.33 1.04
CA VAL A 31 -3.26 -6.13 -0.11
C VAL A 31 -3.57 -5.24 -1.31
N LYS A 32 -4.29 -4.14 -1.10
CA LYS A 32 -4.61 -3.16 -2.14
C LYS A 32 -3.34 -2.57 -2.75
N ILE A 33 -2.38 -2.16 -1.91
CA ILE A 33 -1.09 -1.62 -2.37
C ILE A 33 -0.33 -2.65 -3.22
N ALA A 34 -0.30 -3.91 -2.80
CA ALA A 34 0.38 -4.98 -3.54
C ALA A 34 -0.29 -5.27 -4.90
N GLN A 35 -1.62 -5.24 -4.94
CA GLN A 35 -2.39 -5.40 -6.18
C GLN A 35 -2.13 -4.25 -7.15
N GLU A 36 -2.24 -3.00 -6.68
CA GLU A 36 -1.91 -1.79 -7.45
C GLU A 36 -0.47 -1.84 -7.97
N ALA A 37 0.48 -2.31 -7.16
CA ALA A 37 1.89 -2.43 -7.54
C ALA A 37 2.13 -3.50 -8.59
N SER A 38 1.31 -4.55 -8.58
CA SER A 38 1.33 -5.63 -9.57
C SER A 38 0.58 -5.25 -10.86
N GLY A 39 0.05 -4.04 -10.97
CA GLY A 39 -0.76 -3.60 -12.10
C GLY A 39 -2.17 -4.19 -12.13
N VAL A 40 -2.56 -4.90 -11.06
CA VAL A 40 -3.91 -5.44 -10.90
C VAL A 40 -4.76 -4.35 -10.27
N LYS A 41 -5.59 -3.69 -11.07
CA LYS A 41 -6.69 -2.89 -10.53
C LYS A 41 -7.68 -3.86 -9.90
N SER A 42 -7.71 -3.88 -8.58
CA SER A 42 -8.60 -4.78 -7.86
C SER A 42 -10.02 -4.22 -7.86
N ASP A 43 -10.77 -4.65 -8.87
CA ASP A 43 -12.24 -4.59 -8.92
C ASP A 43 -12.88 -5.62 -7.97
N ILE A 44 -12.30 -5.82 -6.77
CA ILE A 44 -12.90 -6.66 -5.75
C ILE A 44 -14.12 -5.89 -5.25
N VAL A 45 -15.28 -6.18 -5.85
CA VAL A 45 -16.59 -5.85 -5.30
C VAL A 45 -16.59 -6.30 -3.85
N ALA A 46 -16.72 -5.34 -2.94
CA ALA A 46 -16.89 -5.59 -1.52
C ALA A 46 -18.22 -6.33 -1.32
N GLY A 47 -18.17 -7.65 -1.41
CA GLY A 47 -19.37 -8.48 -1.27
C GLY A 47 -19.25 -9.77 -2.03
N ASN A 48 -18.39 -10.67 -1.55
CA ASN A 48 -18.69 -12.10 -1.54
C ASN A 48 -17.71 -12.76 -0.56
N TYR A 49 -18.25 -13.17 0.59
CA TYR A 49 -17.72 -14.33 1.30
C TYR A 49 -18.06 -15.59 0.50
#